data_AF-A0A521VZK8-F1
#
_entry.id   AF-A0A521VZK8-F1
#
_cell.length_a   1.000
_cell.length_b   1.000
_cell.length_c   1.000
_cell.angle_alpha   90.00
_cell.angle_beta   90.00
_cell.angle_gamma   90.00
#
_symmetry.space_group_name_H-M   'P 1'
#
loop_
_entity.id
_entity.type
_entity.pdbx_description
1 polymer ?
#
loop_
_entity_poly.entity_id
_entity_poly.type
_entity_poly.pdbx_seq_one_letter_code
_entity_poly.pdbx_strand_id
1 'polypeptide(L)' 'LNTVVLVEGGIAHTYSDVPLRILEILGGRWAWLGILRWVPCGLRNAIYDWVARHRYRWFGKKSACMLPTPELKAKFL' A
#
# COMPACT_ATOMS: atom_id res chain seq x y z
N LEU A 1 -3.51 -15.58 -5.03
CA LEU A 1 -2.17 -15.17 -4.58
C LEU A 1 -2.33 -13.88 -3.78
N ASN A 2 -2.43 -13.94 -2.44
CA ASN A 2 -2.93 -12.81 -1.63
C ASN A 2 -1.85 -11.97 -0.95
N THR A 3 -0.56 -12.21 -1.23
CA THR A 3 0.53 -11.49 -0.56
C THR A 3 1.73 -11.36 -1.47
N VAL A 4 2.30 -10.16 -1.50
CA VAL A 4 3.54 -9.85 -2.20
C VAL A 4 4.70 -10.39 -1.36
N VAL A 5 5.65 -11.06 -2.00
CA VAL A 5 6.87 -11.58 -1.37
C VAL A 5 8.06 -10.97 -2.10
N LEU A 6 8.98 -10.37 -1.34
CA LEU A 6 10.21 -9.80 -1.87
C LEU A 6 11.38 -10.69 -1.44
N VAL A 7 12.13 -11.23 -2.39
CA VAL A 7 13.32 -12.04 -2.11
C VAL A 7 14.56 -11.26 -2.50
N GLU A 8 15.43 -10.96 -1.53
CA GLU A 8 16.66 -10.21 -1.74
C GLU A 8 17.81 -10.90 -0.98
N GLY A 9 18.93 -11.19 -1.65
CA GLY A 9 20.10 -11.82 -1.01
C GLY A 9 19.85 -13.20 -0.37
N GLY A 10 18.80 -13.92 -0.77
CA GLY A 10 18.39 -15.20 -0.18
C GLY A 10 17.45 -15.07 1.03
N ILE A 11 17.04 -13.85 1.40
CA ILE A 11 16.09 -13.59 2.49
C ILE A 11 14.73 -13.24 1.88
N ALA A 12 13.68 -13.92 2.34
CA ALA A 12 12.30 -13.65 1.92
C ALA A 12 11.62 -12.70 2.91
N HIS A 13 11.28 -11.51 2.45
CA HIS A 13 10.47 -10.52 3.18
C HIS A 13 9.00 -10.67 2.80
N THR A 14 8.13 -10.62 3.80
CA THR A 14 6.68 -10.83 3.64
C THR A 14 5.88 -9.74 4.38
N TYR A 15 4.58 -9.62 4.05
CA TYR A 15 3.65 -8.70 4.72
C TYR A 15 4.12 -7.23 4.73
N SER A 16 4.25 -6.62 5.91
CA SER A 16 4.58 -5.22 6.08
C SER A 16 6.04 -4.88 5.80
N ASP A 17 6.92 -5.89 5.72
CA ASP A 17 8.34 -5.68 5.45
C ASP A 17 8.62 -5.41 3.98
N VAL A 18 7.77 -5.93 3.09
CA VAL A 18 7.89 -5.73 1.64
C VAL A 18 7.85 -4.25 1.24
N PRO A 19 6.82 -3.46 1.60
CA PRO A 19 6.79 -2.03 1.23
C PRO A 19 7.90 -1.22 1.90
N LEU A 20 8.28 -1.55 3.14
CA LEU A 20 9.41 -0.90 3.83
C LEU A 20 10.72 -1.12 3.08
N ARG A 21 10.96 -2.36 2.63
CA ARG A 21 12.17 -2.70 1.89
C ARG A 21 12.18 -2.10 0.48
N ILE A 22 11.04 -2.06 -0.19
CA ILE A 22 10.89 -1.37 -1.48
C ILE A 22 11.23 0.13 -1.34
N LEU A 23 10.79 0.78 -0.26
CA LEU A 23 11.13 2.19 0.00
C LEU A 23 12.63 2.39 0.25
N GLU A 24 13.29 1.45 0.92
CA GLU A 24 14.75 1.45 1.11
C GLU A 24 15.49 1.24 -0.23
N ILE A 25 15.01 0.34 -1.10
CA ILE A 25 15.57 0.10 -2.44
C ILE A 25 15.39 1.32 -3.36
N LEU A 26 14.25 2.01 -3.30
CA LEU A 26 14.00 3.21 -4.11
C LEU A 26 14.93 4.39 -3.77
N GLY A 27 15.46 4.43 -2.54
CA GLY A 27 16.45 5.43 -2.12
C GLY A 27 15.97 6.90 -2.19
N GLY A 28 16.86 7.83 -1.83
CA GLY A 28 16.62 9.28 -1.95
C GLY A 28 15.51 9.81 -1.02
N ARG A 29 14.54 10.55 -1.58
CA ARG A 29 13.42 11.15 -0.83
C ARG A 29 12.50 10.09 -0.21
N TRP A 30 12.50 8.87 -0.74
CA TRP A 30 11.70 7.75 -0.24
C TRP A 30 12.32 7.10 1.01
N ALA A 31 13.62 7.27 1.26
CA ALA A 31 14.26 6.82 2.50
C ALA A 31 13.71 7.55 3.74
N TRP A 32 13.22 8.79 3.59
CA TRP A 32 12.52 9.53 4.66
C TRP A 32 11.21 8.86 5.07
N LEU A 33 10.53 8.18 4.15
CA LEU A 33 9.36 7.36 4.50
C LEU A 33 9.77 6.10 5.28
N GLY A 34 11.05 5.72 5.27
CA GLY A 34 11.61 4.74 6.20
C GLY A 34 11.50 5.13 7.67
N ILE A 35 11.30 6.42 8.00
CA ILE A 35 11.00 6.88 9.38
C ILE A 35 9.67 6.28 9.88
N LEU A 36 8.75 5.88 8.99
CA LEU A 36 7.56 5.12 9.36
C LEU A 36 7.88 3.74 9.96
N ARG A 37 9.12 3.25 9.85
CA ARG A 37 9.61 2.06 10.57
C ARG A 37 9.80 2.33 12.07
N TRP A 38 10.13 3.56 12.44
CA TRP A 38 10.21 4.01 13.84
C TRP A 38 8.82 4.18 14.47
N VAL A 39 7.79 4.32 13.64
CA VAL A 39 6.41 4.32 14.11
C VAL A 39 6.06 2.91 14.58
N PRO A 40 5.71 2.70 15.87
CA PRO A 40 5.39 1.38 16.39
C PRO A 40 4.22 0.79 15.59
N CYS A 41 4.28 -0.53 15.34
CA CYS A 41 3.29 -1.25 14.53
C CYS A 41 1.84 -0.94 14.99
N GLY A 42 1.64 -0.77 16.29
CA GLY A 42 0.35 -0.37 16.88
C GLY A 42 -0.17 0.99 16.40
N LEU A 43 0.69 2.01 16.27
CA LEU A 43 0.27 3.33 15.79
C LEU A 43 -0.02 3.30 14.29
N ARG A 44 0.80 2.62 13.50
CA ARG A 44 0.53 2.43 12.06
C ARG A 44 -0.80 1.73 11.85
N ASN A 45 -1.07 0.68 12.62
CA ASN A 45 -2.33 -0.05 12.56
C ASN A 45 -3.50 0.81 13.04
N ALA A 46 -3.35 1.60 14.11
CA ALA A 46 -4.40 2.48 14.60
C ALA A 46 -4.76 3.60 13.61
N ILE A 47 -3.75 4.21 12.97
CA ILE A 47 -3.94 5.18 11.89
C ILE A 47 -4.63 4.51 10.70
N TYR A 48 -4.16 3.33 10.30
CA TYR A 48 -4.76 2.57 9.20
C TYR A 48 -6.23 2.25 9.49
N ASP A 49 -6.54 1.76 10.69
CA ASP A 49 -7.90 1.46 11.12
C ASP A 49 -8.78 2.72 11.19
N TRP A 50 -8.22 3.83 11.66
CA TRP A 50 -8.93 5.11 11.71
C TRP A 50 -9.27 5.60 10.30
N VAL A 51 -8.31 5.59 9.38
CA VAL A 51 -8.53 5.94 7.96
C VAL A 51 -9.50 4.95 7.33
N ALA A 52 -9.37 3.64 7.56
CA ALA A 52 -10.24 2.61 7.00
C ALA A 52 -11.69 2.77 7.46
N ARG A 53 -11.92 3.14 8.72
CA ARG A 53 -13.25 3.46 9.26
C ARG A 53 -13.84 4.73 8.64
N HIS A 54 -13.02 5.73 8.34
CA HIS A 54 -13.49 7.00 7.78
C HIS A 54 -13.48 7.04 6.24
N ARG A 55 -12.82 6.09 5.56
CA ARG A 55 -12.62 6.13 4.09
C ARG A 55 -13.94 6.20 3.33
N TYR A 56 -14.95 5.46 3.78
CA TYR A 56 -16.26 5.44 3.15
C TYR A 56 -17.08 6.68 3.47
N ARG A 57 -16.78 7.35 4.58
CA ARG A 57 -17.38 8.64 4.94
C ARG A 57 -16.78 9.79 4.13
N TRP A 58 -15.49 9.73 3.80
CA TRP A 58 -14.78 10.76 3.06
C TRP A 58 -14.90 10.64 1.54
N PHE A 59 -14.81 9.41 1.03
CA PHE A 59 -14.81 9.16 -0.43
C PHE A 59 -16.14 8.61 -0.95
N GLY A 60 -17.10 8.32 -0.06
CA GLY A 60 -18.33 7.62 -0.41
C GLY A 60 -18.11 6.14 -0.69
N LYS A 61 -19.12 5.31 -0.43
CA LYS A 61 -19.16 3.94 -0.94
C LYS A 61 -19.57 4.00 -2.42
N LYS A 62 -18.71 3.51 -3.31
CA LYS A 62 -19.15 3.19 -4.68
C LYS A 62 -20.02 1.93 -4.59
N SER A 63 -21.32 2.10 -4.80
CA SER A 63 -22.34 1.05 -4.74
C SER A 63 -22.38 0.17 -5.99
N ALA A 64 -21.71 0.60 -7.07
CA ALA A 64 -21.65 -0.13 -8.33
C ALA A 64 -20.20 -0.34 -8.76
N CYS A 65 -19.94 -1.50 -9.38
CA CYS A 65 -18.70 -1.77 -10.06
C CYS A 65 -18.52 -0.72 -11.17
N MET A 66 -17.37 -0.04 -11.21
CA MET A 66 -17.11 0.95 -12.25
C MET A 66 -16.92 0.18 -13.57
N LEU A 67 -17.91 0.26 -14.47
CA LEU A 67 -17.70 -0.20 -15.84
C LEU A 67 -16.72 0.78 -16.50
N PRO A 68 -15.58 0.29 -17.04
CA PRO A 68 -14.59 1.16 -17.65
C PRO A 68 -15.23 1.89 -18.83
N THR A 69 -15.04 3.21 -18.89
CA THR A 69 -15.44 4.00 -20.07
C THR A 69 -14.68 3.50 -21.31
N PRO A 70 -15.17 3.77 -22.53
CA PRO A 70 -14.47 3.38 -23.75
C PRO A 70 -13.01 3.83 -23.78
N GLU A 71 -12.69 5.03 -23.24
CA GLU A 71 -11.30 5.50 -23.16
C GLU A 71 -10.44 4.71 -22.17
N LEU A 72 -11.02 4.27 -21.05
CA LEU A 72 -10.32 3.41 -20.08
C LEU A 72 -10.10 2.02 -20.65
N LYS A 73 -11.07 1.49 -21.40
CA LYS A 73 -10.97 0.18 -22.05
C LYS A 73 -9.80 0.13 -23.05
N ALA A 74 -9.54 1.22 -23.77
CA ALA A 74 -8.41 1.34 -24.69
C ALA A 74 -7.02 1.32 -24.01
N LYS A 75 -6.96 1.48 -22.67
CA LYS A 75 -5.70 1.40 -21.90
C LYS A 75 -5.39 0.02 -21.35
N PHE A 76 -6.34 -0.91 -21.41
CA PHE A 76 -6.14 -2.31 -21.05
C PHE A 76 -6.08 -3.12 -22.35
N LEU A 77 -4.94 -3.79 -22.58
CA LEU A 77 -4.68 -4.64 -23.76
C LEU A 77 -5.61 -5.85 -23.78
#